data_AF-A0A6N0BSK5-F1
#
_entry.id   AF-A0A6N0BSK5-F1
#
_cell.length_a   1.000
_cell.length_b   1.000
_cell.length_c   1.000
_cell.angle_alpha   90.00
_cell.angle_beta   90.00
_cell.angle_gamma   90.00
#
_symmetry.space_group_name_H-M   'P 1'
#
loop_
_entity.id
_entity.type
_entity.pdbx_description
1 polymer ?
#
loop_
_entity_poly.entity_id
_entity_poly.type
_entity_poly.pdbx_seq_one_letter_code
_entity_poly.pdbx_strand_id
1 'polypeptide(L)'
;MVERVRRLFLLASAACLVACGSGSIGPERDINDPGNSLVFAYVDMSEAPTKIDGASLKPQGEPGYWHMNVAKDGQLLSQPYLPPGSYQMASLEGSGFFAGNNVYSFPTYGRNQTAVRIQKPGIYFMGAYRYAKVKTGMFEAGKFAIERVNSPSEVELLQRLQKEDWVKGTQWEARLRNRIAELGRK
;
A
#
# COMPACT_ATOMS: atom_id res chain seq x y z
N MET A 1 -16.45 -10.08 -51.62
CA MET A 1 -16.25 -8.81 -50.88
C MET A 1 -16.55 -8.97 -49.37
N VAL A 2 -17.53 -9.79 -48.99
CA VAL A 2 -18.00 -9.98 -47.59
C VAL A 2 -16.98 -10.71 -46.68
N GLU A 3 -16.18 -11.66 -47.19
CA GLU A 3 -15.20 -12.40 -46.37
C GLU A 3 -13.96 -11.60 -45.97
N ARG A 4 -13.53 -10.63 -46.79
CA ARG A 4 -12.37 -9.76 -46.46
C ARG A 4 -12.69 -8.80 -45.32
N VAL A 5 -13.93 -8.30 -45.26
CA VAL A 5 -14.42 -7.43 -44.17
C VAL A 5 -14.54 -8.21 -42.85
N ARG A 6 -14.96 -9.47 -42.91
CA ARG A 6 -15.10 -10.34 -41.73
C ARG A 6 -13.77 -10.74 -41.09
N ARG A 7 -12.71 -10.90 -41.89
CA ARG A 7 -11.33 -11.14 -41.39
C ARG A 7 -10.68 -9.90 -40.79
N LEU A 8 -10.98 -8.71 -41.31
CA LEU A 8 -10.52 -7.43 -40.75
C LEU A 8 -11.17 -7.10 -39.40
N PHE A 9 -12.45 -7.45 -39.22
CA PHE A 9 -13.14 -7.29 -37.94
C PHE A 9 -12.64 -8.23 -36.83
N LEU A 10 -12.24 -9.46 -37.16
CA LEU A 10 -11.70 -10.40 -36.18
C LEU A 10 -10.28 -10.05 -35.70
N LEU A 11 -9.49 -9.34 -36.52
CA LEU A 11 -8.16 -8.85 -36.15
C LEU A 11 -8.21 -7.56 -35.31
N ALA A 12 -9.26 -6.74 -35.45
CA ALA A 12 -9.42 -5.51 -34.66
C ALA A 12 -9.84 -5.78 -33.20
N SER A 13 -10.56 -6.87 -32.93
CA SER A 13 -11.01 -7.24 -31.58
C SER A 13 -9.90 -7.79 -30.68
N ALA A 14 -8.80 -8.28 -31.26
CA ALA A 14 -7.67 -8.85 -30.50
C ALA A 14 -6.67 -7.78 -30.01
N ALA A 15 -6.76 -6.54 -30.49
CA ALA A 15 -5.81 -5.47 -30.16
C ALA A 15 -6.19 -4.66 -28.91
N CYS A 16 -7.39 -4.82 -28.35
CA CYS A 16 -7.87 -4.00 -27.24
C CYS A 16 -7.70 -4.63 -25.84
N LEU A 17 -6.95 -5.73 -25.69
CA LEU A 17 -6.79 -6.43 -24.40
C LEU A 17 -5.49 -6.12 -23.65
N VAL A 18 -4.62 -5.23 -24.16
CA VAL A 18 -3.32 -4.92 -23.53
C VAL A 18 -3.31 -3.52 -22.93
N ALA A 19 -4.12 -3.25 -21.90
CA ALA A 19 -3.92 -2.06 -21.06
C ALA A 19 -4.67 -2.08 -19.71
N CYS A 20 -4.88 -3.25 -19.09
CA CYS A 20 -5.31 -3.32 -17.69
C CYS A 20 -4.17 -3.84 -16.82
N GLY A 21 -2.98 -3.28 -17.00
CA GLY A 21 -1.87 -3.47 -16.08
C GLY A 21 -1.87 -2.34 -15.06
N SER A 22 -2.49 -2.56 -13.90
CA SER A 22 -2.26 -1.77 -12.69
C SER A 22 -0.82 -2.02 -12.24
N GLY A 23 0.13 -1.48 -13.00
CA GLY A 23 1.56 -1.67 -12.79
C GLY A 23 2.05 -0.71 -11.72
N SER A 24 2.68 -1.26 -10.69
CA SER A 24 3.60 -0.54 -9.82
C SER A 24 4.48 0.41 -10.63
N ILE A 25 4.75 1.61 -10.13
CA ILE A 25 5.65 2.56 -10.82
C ILE A 25 7.06 1.96 -10.96
N GLY A 26 7.62 2.10 -12.15
CA GLY A 26 9.03 1.85 -12.42
C GLY A 26 9.35 0.42 -12.88
N PRO A 27 10.62 0.17 -13.25
CA PRO A 27 11.08 -1.17 -13.60
C PRO A 27 10.94 -2.11 -12.39
N GLU A 28 10.75 -3.39 -12.65
CA GLU A 28 10.81 -4.42 -11.61
C GLU A 28 12.10 -4.29 -10.81
N ARG A 29 12.00 -4.29 -9.48
CA ARG A 29 13.13 -4.09 -8.56
C ARG A 29 13.43 -5.40 -7.84
N ASP A 30 14.71 -5.74 -7.73
CA ASP A 30 15.15 -6.85 -6.91
C ASP A 30 14.89 -6.53 -5.43
N ILE A 31 14.27 -7.47 -4.70
CA ILE A 31 14.00 -7.33 -3.26
C ILE A 31 15.29 -7.18 -2.44
N ASN A 32 16.42 -7.65 -2.97
CA ASN A 32 17.75 -7.57 -2.38
C ASN A 32 18.57 -6.35 -2.86
N ASP A 33 18.02 -5.45 -3.68
CA ASP A 33 18.68 -4.21 -4.06
C ASP A 33 18.96 -3.35 -2.81
N PRO A 34 20.22 -3.06 -2.46
CA PRO A 34 20.56 -2.30 -1.26
C PRO A 34 20.01 -0.87 -1.25
N GLY A 35 19.63 -0.32 -2.41
CA GLY A 35 18.98 0.97 -2.59
C GLY A 35 17.50 0.99 -2.19
N ASN A 36 16.90 -0.18 -1.93
CA ASN A 36 15.51 -0.26 -1.48
C ASN A 36 15.34 0.18 -0.03
N SER A 37 14.16 0.74 0.23
CA SER A 37 13.63 1.06 1.54
C SER A 37 12.35 0.26 1.79
N LEU A 38 12.19 -0.16 3.05
CA LEU A 38 10.97 -0.77 3.53
C LEU A 38 10.13 0.30 4.22
N VAL A 39 8.98 0.60 3.65
CA VAL A 39 7.96 1.43 4.29
C VAL A 39 6.85 0.55 4.81
N PHE A 40 6.39 0.80 6.03
CA PHE A 40 5.26 0.07 6.60
C PHE A 40 4.35 0.97 7.44
N ALA A 41 3.11 0.55 7.57
CA ALA A 41 2.07 1.22 8.32
C ALA A 41 1.13 0.19 8.95
N TYR A 42 0.39 0.63 9.97
CA TYR A 42 -0.70 -0.15 10.53
C TYR A 42 -2.00 0.65 10.45
N VAL A 43 -3.09 0.00 10.07
CA VAL A 43 -4.43 0.58 10.04
C VAL A 43 -5.40 -0.40 10.67
N ASP A 44 -5.93 -0.06 11.84
CA ASP A 44 -7.02 -0.81 12.46
C ASP A 44 -8.34 -0.51 11.75
N MET A 45 -8.88 -1.53 11.09
CA MET A 45 -10.14 -1.51 10.34
C MET A 45 -11.28 -2.21 11.09
N SER A 46 -11.13 -2.46 12.40
CA SER A 46 -12.14 -3.14 13.22
C SER A 46 -13.53 -2.50 13.16
N GLU A 47 -13.60 -1.18 13.00
CA GLU A 47 -14.85 -0.43 12.86
C GLU A 47 -15.29 -0.18 11.41
N ALA A 48 -14.49 -0.62 10.44
CA ALA A 48 -14.76 -0.42 9.02
C ALA A 48 -15.69 -1.50 8.44
N PRO A 49 -16.41 -1.22 7.34
CA PRO A 49 -17.24 -2.22 6.65
C PRO A 49 -16.45 -3.41 6.09
N THR A 50 -15.17 -3.21 5.75
CA THR A 50 -14.30 -4.22 5.15
C THR A 50 -12.90 -4.18 5.75
N LYS A 51 -12.18 -5.30 5.67
CA LYS A 51 -10.73 -5.34 5.88
C LYS A 51 -10.00 -4.72 4.70
N ILE A 52 -8.72 -4.40 4.86
CA ILE A 52 -7.89 -3.99 3.74
C ILE A 52 -7.45 -5.24 2.98
N ASP A 53 -7.66 -5.21 1.66
CA ASP A 53 -7.15 -6.19 0.70
C ASP A 53 -6.11 -5.57 -0.24
N GLY A 54 -6.13 -4.25 -0.40
CA GLY A 54 -5.18 -3.49 -1.21
C GLY A 54 -4.84 -2.14 -0.59
N ALA A 55 -3.61 -1.70 -0.76
CA ALA A 55 -3.17 -0.39 -0.31
C ALA A 55 -2.22 0.21 -1.34
N SER A 56 -2.27 1.53 -1.51
CA SER A 56 -1.47 2.22 -2.53
C SER A 56 -0.78 3.44 -1.93
N LEU A 57 0.50 3.62 -2.28
CA LEU A 57 1.27 4.82 -2.00
C LEU A 57 1.37 5.67 -3.26
N LYS A 58 1.19 6.98 -3.10
CA LYS A 58 1.51 7.96 -4.14
C LYS A 58 2.93 8.48 -3.92
N PRO A 59 3.79 8.55 -4.95
CA PRO A 59 5.03 9.32 -4.89
C PRO A 59 4.76 10.80 -5.17
N GLN A 60 5.60 11.67 -4.60
CA GLN A 60 5.52 13.10 -4.85
C GLN A 60 6.30 13.45 -6.12
N GLY A 61 5.64 14.13 -7.07
CA GLY A 61 6.29 14.61 -8.29
C GLY A 61 6.38 13.57 -9.42
N GLU A 62 5.87 12.36 -9.21
CA GLU A 62 5.83 11.29 -10.22
C GLU A 62 4.38 10.81 -10.43
N PRO A 63 3.99 10.42 -11.66
CA PRO A 63 2.70 9.79 -11.91
C PRO A 63 2.68 8.34 -11.40
N GLY A 64 1.49 7.83 -11.07
CA GLY A 64 1.24 6.43 -10.70
C GLY A 64 1.17 6.14 -9.20
N TYR A 65 1.17 4.86 -8.85
CA TYR A 65 1.09 4.37 -7.47
C TYR A 65 2.03 3.17 -7.22
N TRP A 66 2.46 3.03 -5.97
CA TRP A 66 3.15 1.85 -5.47
C TRP A 66 2.19 1.03 -4.62
N HIS A 67 1.87 -0.19 -5.04
CA HIS A 67 1.01 -1.08 -4.26
C HIS A 67 1.74 -1.59 -3.02
N MET A 68 1.09 -1.65 -1.88
CA MET A 68 1.66 -2.24 -0.66
C MET A 68 1.19 -3.68 -0.52
N ASN A 69 2.06 -4.53 0.02
CA ASN A 69 1.68 -5.82 0.57
C ASN A 69 0.77 -5.60 1.77
N VAL A 70 -0.28 -6.40 1.86
CA VAL A 70 -1.22 -6.40 2.97
C VAL A 70 -1.09 -7.73 3.71
N ALA A 71 -0.81 -7.67 5.01
CA ALA A 71 -0.75 -8.86 5.84
C ALA A 71 -2.11 -9.56 5.89
N LYS A 72 -2.12 -10.86 6.20
CA LYS A 72 -3.34 -11.70 6.19
C LYS A 72 -4.48 -11.18 7.07
N ASP A 73 -4.16 -10.39 8.10
CA ASP A 73 -5.17 -9.80 8.99
C ASP A 73 -5.82 -8.53 8.43
N GLY A 74 -5.28 -7.99 7.33
CA GLY A 74 -5.81 -6.80 6.66
C GLY A 74 -5.50 -5.51 7.40
N GLN A 75 -4.47 -5.47 8.26
CA GLN A 75 -4.15 -4.29 9.08
C GLN A 75 -2.70 -3.80 8.93
N LEU A 76 -1.74 -4.71 8.71
CA LEU A 76 -0.34 -4.36 8.52
C LEU A 76 -0.01 -4.24 7.03
N LEU A 77 0.49 -3.07 6.65
CA LEU A 77 0.82 -2.71 5.28
C LEU A 77 2.34 -2.57 5.14
N SER A 78 2.93 -3.12 4.08
CA SER A 78 4.37 -3.03 3.84
C SER A 78 4.73 -2.90 2.36
N GLN A 79 5.78 -2.17 2.04
CA GLN A 79 6.27 -1.98 0.68
C GLN A 79 7.81 -1.98 0.71
N PRO A 80 8.46 -3.09 0.32
CA PRO A 80 9.91 -3.32 0.48
C PRO A 80 10.79 -2.82 -0.67
N TYR A 81 10.23 -2.18 -1.69
CA TYR A 81 10.93 -1.85 -2.94
C TYR A 81 11.17 -0.34 -3.15
N LEU A 82 10.85 0.52 -2.18
CA LEU A 82 10.82 1.96 -2.43
C LEU A 82 12.23 2.54 -2.59
N PRO A 83 12.50 3.26 -3.69
CA PRO A 83 13.70 4.07 -3.79
C PRO A 83 13.60 5.33 -2.90
N PRO A 84 14.69 6.11 -2.79
CA PRO A 84 14.64 7.43 -2.18
C PRO A 84 13.59 8.33 -2.85
N GLY A 85 12.80 9.04 -2.04
CA GLY A 85 11.66 9.83 -2.52
C GLY A 85 10.72 10.25 -1.39
N SER A 86 9.67 10.98 -1.74
CA SER A 86 8.60 11.33 -0.80
C SER A 86 7.33 10.57 -1.19
N TYR A 87 6.73 9.88 -0.23
CA TYR A 87 5.57 9.03 -0.45
C TYR A 87 4.46 9.37 0.55
N GLN A 88 3.22 9.08 0.19
CA GLN A 88 2.09 9.13 1.12
C GLN A 88 1.09 8.03 0.78
N MET A 89 0.26 7.64 1.75
CA MET A 89 -0.86 6.75 1.48
C MET A 89 -1.88 7.44 0.57
N ALA A 90 -2.30 6.75 -0.49
CA ALA A 90 -3.23 7.27 -1.49
C ALA A 90 -4.63 6.69 -1.32
N SER A 91 -4.71 5.37 -1.21
CA SER A 91 -5.96 4.65 -1.04
C SER A 91 -5.74 3.38 -0.23
N LEU A 92 -6.80 2.96 0.43
CA LEU A 92 -6.99 1.59 0.90
C LEU A 92 -8.20 1.01 0.17
N GLU A 93 -8.13 -0.26 -0.13
CA GLU A 93 -9.14 -1.01 -0.86
C GLU A 93 -9.51 -2.23 -0.04
N GLY A 94 -10.79 -2.57 0.01
CA GLY A 94 -11.28 -3.71 0.76
C GLY A 94 -12.54 -4.27 0.14
N SER A 95 -12.64 -5.58 0.09
CA SER A 95 -13.76 -6.32 -0.48
C SER A 95 -14.41 -7.21 0.58
N GLY A 96 -15.72 -7.38 0.49
CA GLY A 96 -16.45 -8.28 1.38
C GLY A 96 -17.71 -8.80 0.73
N PHE A 97 -18.01 -10.08 0.95
CA PHE A 97 -19.17 -10.75 0.34
C PHE A 97 -20.50 -10.01 0.61
N PHE A 98 -20.68 -9.48 1.83
CA PHE A 98 -21.87 -8.72 2.22
C PHE A 98 -21.69 -7.19 2.20
N ALA A 99 -20.45 -6.69 2.08
CA ALA A 99 -20.12 -5.26 2.19
C ALA A 99 -19.72 -4.63 0.85
N GLY A 100 -19.58 -5.42 -0.21
CA GLY A 100 -19.13 -4.97 -1.52
C GLY A 100 -17.67 -4.51 -1.54
N ASN A 101 -17.29 -3.81 -2.61
CA ASN A 101 -15.97 -3.20 -2.75
C ASN A 101 -15.98 -1.79 -2.16
N ASN A 102 -15.03 -1.51 -1.27
CA ASN A 102 -14.87 -0.22 -0.62
C ASN A 102 -13.50 0.35 -0.96
N VAL A 103 -13.47 1.63 -1.33
CA VAL A 103 -12.25 2.38 -1.59
C VAL A 103 -12.20 3.58 -0.65
N TYR A 104 -11.19 3.59 0.21
CA TYR A 104 -10.94 4.63 1.20
C TYR A 104 -9.83 5.54 0.68
N SER A 105 -10.21 6.66 0.05
CA SER A 105 -9.26 7.60 -0.55
C SER A 105 -8.74 8.61 0.46
N PHE A 106 -7.43 8.77 0.51
CA PHE A 106 -6.77 9.74 1.39
C PHE A 106 -6.74 11.13 0.75
N PRO A 107 -6.72 12.20 1.55
CA PRO A 107 -6.51 13.56 1.05
C PRO A 107 -5.18 13.72 0.29
N THR A 108 -5.12 14.75 -0.57
CA THR A 108 -3.91 15.13 -1.29
C THR A 108 -2.79 15.61 -0.33
N TYR A 109 -1.55 15.66 -0.86
CA TYR A 109 -0.36 16.10 -0.12
C TYR A 109 -0.58 17.38 0.67
N GLY A 110 -0.01 17.43 1.88
CA GLY A 110 -0.12 18.56 2.81
C GLY A 110 -1.30 18.49 3.78
N ARG A 111 -2.31 17.64 3.49
CA ARG A 111 -3.42 17.34 4.42
C ARG A 111 -3.40 15.90 4.94
N ASN A 112 -2.44 15.11 4.46
CA ASN A 112 -2.30 13.70 4.76
C ASN A 112 -1.17 13.48 5.78
N GLN A 113 -1.51 12.92 6.94
CA GLN A 113 -0.57 12.65 8.03
C GLN A 113 0.30 11.40 7.80
N THR A 114 0.14 10.72 6.67
CA THR A 114 0.89 9.51 6.31
C THR A 114 2.14 9.79 5.45
N ALA A 115 2.49 11.06 5.25
CA ALA A 115 3.64 11.40 4.41
C ALA A 115 4.95 10.90 5.02
N VAL A 116 5.78 10.24 4.21
CA VAL A 116 7.11 9.76 4.56
C VAL A 116 8.13 10.26 3.56
N ARG A 117 9.29 10.69 4.03
CA ARG A 117 10.41 11.12 3.17
C ARG A 117 11.61 10.21 3.38
N ILE A 118 11.96 9.50 2.32
CA ILE A 118 13.08 8.55 2.26
C ILE A 118 14.27 9.29 1.66
N GLN A 119 15.21 9.71 2.51
CA GLN A 119 16.44 10.35 2.05
C GLN A 119 17.57 9.34 1.83
N LYS A 120 17.56 8.24 2.59
CA LYS A 120 18.54 7.16 2.52
C LYS A 120 17.83 5.81 2.60
N PRO A 121 18.34 4.76 1.95
CA PRO A 121 17.80 3.41 2.06
C PRO A 121 17.66 2.98 3.53
N GLY A 122 16.50 2.46 3.93
CA GLY A 122 16.23 2.12 5.33
C GLY A 122 14.83 1.58 5.60
N ILE A 123 14.49 1.46 6.89
CA ILE A 123 13.18 1.02 7.36
C ILE A 123 12.44 2.24 7.92
N TYR A 124 11.22 2.49 7.42
CA TYR A 124 10.44 3.68 7.73
C TYR A 124 9.03 3.30 8.19
N PHE A 125 8.68 3.73 9.39
CA PHE A 125 7.34 3.57 9.93
C PHE A 125 6.50 4.82 9.65
N MET A 126 5.41 4.66 8.89
CA MET A 126 4.50 5.77 8.59
C MET A 126 3.62 6.11 9.79
N GLY A 127 3.35 5.14 10.65
CA GLY A 127 2.49 5.28 11.83
C GLY A 127 1.46 4.16 11.94
N ALA A 128 0.84 4.10 13.12
CA ALA A 128 -0.33 3.30 13.38
C ALA A 128 -1.56 4.21 13.36
N TYR A 129 -2.61 3.74 12.71
CA TYR A 129 -3.85 4.47 12.52
C TYR A 129 -5.04 3.57 12.84
N ARG A 130 -6.20 4.19 13.06
CA ARG A 130 -7.47 3.52 13.21
C ARG A 130 -8.50 4.19 12.31
N TYR A 131 -9.34 3.39 11.69
CA TYR A 131 -10.51 3.84 10.95
C TYR A 131 -11.46 4.61 11.88
N ALA A 132 -11.88 5.80 11.46
CA ALA A 132 -12.88 6.61 12.15
C ALA A 132 -14.06 6.89 11.23
N LYS A 133 -15.28 6.58 11.69
CA LYS A 133 -16.51 6.92 10.97
C LYS A 133 -16.72 8.42 10.98
N VAL A 134 -16.70 9.04 9.81
CA VAL A 134 -17.18 10.43 9.67
C VAL A 134 -18.67 10.40 9.44
N LYS A 135 -19.43 11.12 10.28
CA LYS A 135 -20.86 11.36 10.01
C LYS A 135 -20.95 12.32 8.82
N THR A 136 -21.25 11.80 7.64
CA THR A 136 -21.60 12.61 6.48
C THR A 136 -23.11 12.86 6.43
N GLY A 137 -23.51 14.03 5.92
CA GLY A 137 -24.93 14.32 5.68
C GLY A 137 -25.52 13.40 4.61
N MET A 138 -26.85 13.34 4.51
CA MET A 138 -27.63 12.41 3.66
C MET A 138 -27.30 12.46 2.15
N PHE A 139 -26.47 13.42 1.70
CA PHE A 139 -26.04 13.63 0.31
C PHE A 139 -24.51 13.63 0.11
N GLU A 140 -23.73 13.39 1.17
CA GLU A 140 -22.26 13.34 1.07
C GLU A 140 -21.79 11.88 1.02
N ALA A 141 -21.23 11.48 -0.13
CA ALA A 141 -20.58 10.17 -0.27
C ALA A 141 -19.53 9.99 0.82
N GLY A 142 -19.59 8.84 1.50
CA GLY A 142 -18.95 8.54 2.78
C GLY A 142 -17.53 9.09 2.91
N LYS A 143 -17.37 10.10 3.77
CA LYS A 143 -16.04 10.56 4.16
C LYS A 143 -15.43 9.50 5.07
N PHE A 144 -14.26 9.03 4.72
CA PHE A 144 -13.40 8.23 5.58
C PHE A 144 -12.45 9.14 6.32
N ALA A 145 -12.19 8.84 7.59
CA ALA A 145 -11.11 9.44 8.35
C ALA A 145 -10.26 8.36 9.00
N ILE A 146 -8.98 8.70 9.21
CA ILE A 146 -8.08 7.95 10.06
C ILE A 146 -7.65 8.80 11.23
N GLU A 147 -7.49 8.15 12.36
CA GLU A 147 -6.92 8.75 13.56
C GLU A 147 -5.61 8.05 13.88
N ARG A 148 -4.57 8.82 14.22
CA ARG A 148 -3.31 8.23 14.67
C ARG A 148 -3.51 7.58 16.03
N VAL A 149 -2.98 6.38 16.20
CA VAL A 149 -3.00 5.64 17.45
C VAL A 149 -1.57 5.30 17.88
N ASN A 150 -1.39 5.07 19.18
CA ASN A 150 -0.08 4.74 19.77
C ASN A 150 0.18 3.24 19.87
N SER A 151 -0.81 2.41 19.54
CA SER A 151 -0.74 0.95 19.59
C SER A 151 -1.34 0.37 18.33
N PRO A 152 -0.74 -0.67 17.74
CA PRO A 152 0.52 -1.32 18.15
C PRO A 152 1.76 -0.45 17.92
N SER A 153 2.83 -0.75 18.67
CA SER A 153 4.12 -0.05 18.58
C SER A 153 4.92 -0.43 17.33
N GLU A 154 5.91 0.39 16.98
CA GLU A 154 6.83 0.10 15.86
C GLU A 154 7.52 -1.27 16.03
N VAL A 155 7.96 -1.60 17.25
CA VAL A 155 8.65 -2.86 17.54
C VAL A 155 7.75 -4.07 17.34
N GLU A 156 6.51 -4.02 17.83
CA GLU A 156 5.53 -5.10 17.67
C GLU A 156 5.22 -5.34 16.19
N LEU A 157 5.08 -4.28 15.41
CA LEU A 157 4.83 -4.36 13.97
C LEU A 157 6.04 -4.93 13.22
N LEU A 158 7.26 -4.56 13.58
CA LEU A 158 8.47 -5.12 12.99
C LEU A 158 8.62 -6.62 13.30
N GLN A 159 8.30 -7.04 14.53
CA GLN A 159 8.28 -8.46 14.91
C GLN A 159 7.24 -9.25 14.12
N ARG A 160 6.10 -8.63 13.79
CA ARG A 160 5.10 -9.22 12.91
C ARG A 160 5.62 -9.32 11.47
N LEU A 161 6.19 -8.24 10.92
CA LEU A 161 6.78 -8.24 9.58
C LEU A 161 7.86 -9.31 9.41
N GLN A 162 8.71 -9.52 10.43
CA GLN A 162 9.76 -10.54 10.40
C GLN A 162 9.22 -11.96 10.17
N LYS A 163 7.95 -12.23 10.49
CA LYS A 163 7.30 -13.53 10.32
C LYS A 163 6.68 -13.73 8.94
N GLU A 164 6.60 -12.68 8.12
CA GLU A 164 6.05 -12.76 6.77
C GLU A 164 6.97 -13.58 5.86
N ASP A 165 6.39 -14.39 4.97
CA ASP A 165 7.15 -15.33 4.14
C ASP A 165 8.10 -14.61 3.16
N TRP A 166 7.71 -13.43 2.67
CA TRP A 166 8.53 -12.63 1.76
C TRP A 166 9.83 -12.11 2.39
N VAL A 167 9.94 -12.09 3.72
CA VAL A 167 11.14 -11.63 4.42
C VAL A 167 12.24 -12.68 4.40
N LYS A 168 11.88 -13.96 4.46
CA LYS A 168 12.81 -15.08 4.64
C LYS A 168 13.80 -15.15 3.47
N GLY A 169 15.09 -15.20 3.77
CA GLY A 169 16.14 -15.29 2.76
C GLY A 169 16.38 -14.00 1.96
N THR A 170 15.82 -12.87 2.39
CA THR A 170 16.04 -11.56 1.76
C THR A 170 16.91 -10.66 2.63
N GLN A 171 17.39 -9.54 2.08
CA GLN A 171 18.10 -8.51 2.85
C GLN A 171 17.30 -7.99 4.06
N TRP A 172 15.97 -8.09 4.01
CA TRP A 172 15.09 -7.57 5.06
C TRP A 172 15.15 -8.39 6.34
N GLU A 173 15.46 -9.68 6.27
CA GLU A 173 15.54 -10.56 7.45
C GLU A 173 16.54 -10.02 8.47
N ALA A 174 17.77 -9.73 8.02
CA ALA A 174 18.81 -9.17 8.87
C ALA A 174 18.52 -7.72 9.27
N ARG A 175 18.02 -6.89 8.34
CA ARG A 175 17.73 -5.46 8.58
C ARG A 175 16.62 -5.27 9.61
N LEU A 176 15.54 -6.05 9.54
CA LEU A 176 14.44 -6.02 10.51
C LEU A 176 14.92 -6.42 11.90
N ARG A 177 15.69 -7.52 12.00
CA ARG A 177 16.27 -7.98 13.27
C ARG A 177 17.15 -6.90 13.92
N ASN A 178 18.01 -6.24 13.14
CA ASN A 178 18.86 -5.17 13.63
C ASN A 178 18.04 -3.97 14.12
N ARG A 179 17.02 -3.55 13.36
CA ARG A 179 16.14 -2.45 13.73
C ARG A 179 15.36 -2.74 15.02
N ILE A 180 14.84 -3.96 15.18
CA ILE A 180 14.18 -4.39 16.42
C ILE A 180 15.13 -4.27 17.62
N ALA A 181 16.38 -4.74 17.47
CA ALA A 181 17.38 -4.66 18.52
C ALA A 181 17.79 -3.21 18.87
N GLU A 182 17.84 -2.31 17.88
CA GLU A 182 18.10 -0.88 18.09
C GLU A 182 16.99 -0.20 18.90
N LEU A 183 15.73 -0.52 18.59
CA LEU A 183 14.58 0.07 19.28
C LEU A 183 14.43 -0.44 20.71
N GLY A 184 14.78 -1.70 20.99
CA GLY A 184 14.74 -2.26 22.34
C GLY A 184 15.85 -1.79 23.28
N ARG A 185 16.85 -1.05 22.77
CA ARG A 185 17.93 -0.44 23.58
C ARG A 185 17.63 0.99 24.03
N LYS A 186 16.55 1.59 23.54
CA LYS A 186 16.09 2.93 23.91
C LYS A 186 15.02 2.83 24.99
#